data_AF-A0A6J7H261-F1
#
_entry.id   AF-A0A6J7H261-F1
#
_cell.length_a   1.000
_cell.length_b   1.000
_cell.length_c   1.000
_cell.angle_alpha   90.00
_cell.angle_beta   90.00
_cell.angle_gamma   90.00
#
_symmetry.space_group_name_H-M   'P 1'
#
loop_
_entity.id
_entity.type
_entity.pdbx_description
1 polymer ?
#
loop_
_entity_poly.entity_id
_entity_poly.type
_entity_poly.pdbx_seq_one_letter_code
_entity_poly.pdbx_strand_id
1 'polypeptide(L)' 'MGRGRAKAKQTKVARELKYGGPQTDFARLQAELAGDSHDEYVEVVEEVAVVKEEDDPYAKYYEEDEEDEDRERAG' A
#
# COMPACT_ATOMS: atom_id res chain seq x y z
N MET A 1 19.56 26.28 34.62
CA MET A 1 18.13 25.89 34.62
C MET A 1 17.52 25.64 33.21
N GLY A 2 18.29 25.44 32.13
CA GLY A 2 17.74 25.26 30.77
C GLY A 2 17.78 23.86 30.16
N ARG A 3 18.44 22.89 30.82
CA ARG A 3 18.72 21.56 30.23
C ARG A 3 17.46 20.71 29.98
N GLY A 4 16.44 20.80 30.83
CA GLY A 4 15.20 20.03 30.68
C GLY A 4 14.42 20.39 29.39
N ARG A 5 14.38 21.68 29.04
CA ARG A 5 13.71 22.15 27.81
C ARG A 5 14.46 21.71 26.56
N ALA A 6 15.79 21.79 26.57
CA ALA A 6 16.62 21.31 25.46
C ALA A 6 16.44 19.79 25.27
N LYS A 7 16.48 19.01 26.35
CA LYS A 7 16.26 17.55 26.29
C LYS A 7 14.88 17.22 25.72
N ALA A 8 13.83 17.90 26.16
CA ALA A 8 12.47 17.70 25.63
C ALA A 8 12.38 18.00 24.12
N LYS A 9 12.98 19.10 23.66
CA LYS A 9 13.04 19.44 22.22
C LYS A 9 13.76 18.36 21.42
N GLN A 10 14.90 17.88 21.92
CA GLN A 10 15.69 16.84 21.24
C GLN A 10 14.95 15.50 21.19
N THR A 11 14.26 15.08 22.25
CA THR A 11 13.44 13.86 22.23
C THR A 11 12.29 13.97 21.23
N LYS A 12 11.66 15.14 21.11
CA LYS A 12 10.62 15.38 20.09
C LYS A 12 11.18 15.22 18.68
N VAL A 13 12.29 15.91 18.38
CA VAL A 13 12.95 15.83 17.06
C VAL A 13 13.39 14.40 16.75
N ALA A 14 14.00 13.70 17.71
CA ALA A 14 14.43 12.32 17.51
C ALA A 14 13.26 11.37 17.24
N ARG A 15 12.11 11.57 17.90
CA ARG A 15 10.90 10.77 17.64
C ARG A 15 10.35 11.05 16.25
N GLU A 16 10.31 12.32 15.84
CA GLU A 16 9.88 12.73 14.50
C GLU A 16 10.81 12.17 13.42
N LEU A 17 12.12 12.12 13.64
CA LEU A 17 13.05 11.50 12.70
C LEU A 17 12.94 9.97 12.64
N LYS A 18 12.62 9.32 13.77
CA LYS A 18 12.54 7.86 13.85
C LYS A 18 11.21 7.31 13.36
N TYR A 19 10.12 8.03 13.62
CA TYR A 19 8.76 7.55 13.38
C TYR A 19 7.93 8.50 12.52
N GLY A 20 8.43 9.69 12.20
CA GLY A 20 7.87 10.52 11.14
C GLY A 20 8.27 9.87 9.82
N GLY A 21 7.27 9.36 9.12
CA GLY A 21 7.47 8.83 7.78
C GLY A 21 7.98 9.91 6.81
N PRO A 22 8.36 9.50 5.59
CA PRO A 22 8.70 10.44 4.53
C PRO A 22 7.60 11.49 4.37
N GLN A 23 8.00 12.76 4.29
CA GLN A 23 7.08 13.84 3.95
C GLN A 23 6.76 13.73 2.46
N THR A 24 5.58 13.19 2.16
CA THR A 24 5.10 13.05 0.78
C THR A 24 4.35 14.32 0.37
N ASP A 25 4.77 14.93 -0.74
CA ASP A 25 4.03 16.03 -1.34
C ASP A 25 2.84 15.48 -2.12
N PHE A 26 1.66 15.51 -1.48
CA PHE A 26 0.41 15.02 -2.08
C PHE A 26 -0.01 15.83 -3.31
N ALA A 27 0.30 17.12 -3.37
CA ALA A 27 -0.09 17.96 -4.51
C ALA A 27 0.71 17.57 -5.75
N ARG A 28 2.02 17.32 -5.58
CA ARG A 28 2.87 16.81 -6.64
C ARG A 28 2.46 15.40 -7.09
N LEU A 29 2.21 14.49 -6.14
CA LEU A 29 1.76 13.13 -6.43
C LEU A 29 0.45 13.11 -7.24
N GLN A 30 -0.51 13.96 -6.87
CA GLN A 30 -1.77 14.10 -7.60
C GLN A 30 -1.55 14.61 -9.02
N ALA A 31 -0.66 15.57 -9.23
CA ALA A 31 -0.35 16.09 -10.54
C ALA A 31 0.32 15.04 -11.45
N GLU A 32 1.24 14.25 -10.90
CA GLU A 32 1.89 13.14 -11.62
C GLU A 32 0.84 12.06 -12.00
N LEU A 33 -0.01 11.66 -11.05
CA LEU A 33 -1.06 10.67 -11.30
C LEU A 33 -2.11 11.16 -12.30
N ALA A 34 -2.48 12.44 -12.28
CA ALA A 34 -3.46 13.01 -13.21
C ALA A 34 -2.91 13.21 -14.64
N GLY A 35 -1.59 13.32 -14.79
CA GLY A 35 -0.94 13.57 -16.09
C GLY A 35 -0.69 12.32 -16.92
N ASP A 36 -0.62 11.14 -16.29
CA ASP A 36 -0.11 9.91 -16.90
C ASP A 36 -1.19 8.82 -17.15
N SER A 37 -2.45 9.06 -16.77
CA SER A 37 -3.34 7.95 -16.38
C SER A 37 -4.54 7.65 -17.27
N HIS A 38 -4.63 8.15 -18.50
CA HIS A 38 -5.81 7.79 -19.32
C HIS A 38 -5.55 6.69 -20.34
N ASP A 39 -4.49 6.75 -21.14
CA ASP A 39 -4.29 5.76 -22.22
C ASP A 39 -3.59 4.47 -21.73
N GLU A 40 -2.57 4.56 -20.88
CA GLU A 40 -1.84 3.37 -20.38
C GLU A 40 -2.67 2.53 -19.40
N TYR A 41 -3.53 3.17 -18.61
CA TYR A 41 -4.41 2.47 -17.67
C TYR A 41 -5.45 1.59 -18.38
N VAL A 42 -5.95 2.01 -19.54
CA VAL A 42 -6.97 1.24 -20.27
C VAL A 42 -6.36 -0.06 -20.81
N GLU A 43 -5.14 0.00 -21.34
CA GLU A 43 -4.42 -1.17 -21.86
C GLU A 43 -4.12 -2.19 -20.74
N VAL A 44 -3.64 -1.73 -19.59
CA VAL A 44 -3.35 -2.60 -18.44
C VAL A 44 -4.62 -3.24 -17.87
N VAL A 45 -5.74 -2.52 -17.82
CA VAL A 45 -7.00 -3.08 -17.32
C VAL A 45 -7.54 -4.16 -18.26
N GLU A 46 -7.41 -3.98 -19.58
CA GLU A 46 -7.75 -5.03 -20.55
C GLU A 46 -6.85 -6.26 -20.40
N GLU A 47 -5.54 -6.08 -20.20
CA GLU A 47 -4.61 -7.17 -19.98
C GLU A 47 -4.95 -7.98 -18.72
N VAL A 48 -5.18 -7.29 -17.59
CA VAL A 48 -5.55 -7.91 -16.31
C VAL A 48 -6.88 -8.66 -16.42
N ALA A 49 -7.85 -8.14 -17.16
CA ALA A 49 -9.15 -8.79 -17.37
C ALA A 49 -9.05 -10.07 -18.21
N VAL A 50 -7.96 -10.26 -18.97
CA VAL A 50 -7.74 -11.44 -19.83
C VAL A 50 -6.89 -12.51 -19.13
N VAL A 51 -6.21 -12.17 -18.02
CA VAL A 51 -5.48 -13.16 -17.21
C VAL A 51 -6.48 -14.17 -16.65
N LYS A 52 -6.31 -15.45 -17.00
CA LYS A 52 -7.12 -16.52 -16.40
C LYS A 52 -6.72 -16.71 -14.96
N GLU A 53 -7.66 -17.07 -14.09
CA GLU A 53 -7.38 -17.40 -12.69
C GLU A 53 -6.23 -18.41 -12.56
N GLU A 54 -6.19 -19.45 -13.40
CA GLU A 54 -5.10 -20.45 -13.40
C GLU A 54 -3.69 -19.87 -13.69
N ASP A 55 -3.60 -18.74 -14.40
CA ASP A 55 -2.35 -18.08 -14.78
C ASP A 55 -1.97 -16.95 -13.79
N ASP A 56 -2.88 -16.55 -12.89
CA ASP A 56 -2.59 -15.53 -11.87
C ASP A 56 -1.73 -16.15 -10.74
N PRO A 57 -0.52 -15.64 -10.49
CA PRO A 57 0.35 -16.13 -9.42
C PRO A 57 -0.26 -16.06 -8.01
N TYR A 58 -1.32 -15.28 -7.81
CA TYR A 58 -2.04 -15.18 -6.55
C TYR A 58 -3.30 -16.05 -6.46
N ALA A 59 -3.76 -16.68 -7.55
CA ALA A 59 -4.97 -17.50 -7.54
C ALA A 59 -4.96 -18.60 -6.47
N LYS A 60 -3.82 -19.25 -6.26
CA LYS A 60 -3.62 -20.28 -5.22
C LYS A 60 -4.03 -19.84 -3.80
N TYR A 61 -3.97 -18.54 -3.48
CA TYR A 61 -4.31 -18.04 -2.15
C TYR A 61 -5.82 -17.88 -2.00
N TYR A 62 -6.52 -17.53 -3.07
CA TYR A 62 -7.98 -17.48 -3.08
C TYR A 62 -8.57 -18.90 -3.02
N GLU A 63 -7.98 -19.85 -3.75
CA GLU A 63 -8.38 -21.26 -3.70
C GLU A 63 -8.19 -21.88 -2.30
N GLU A 64 -7.09 -21.57 -1.60
CA GLU A 64 -6.82 -22.06 -0.25
C GLU A 64 -7.83 -21.51 0.78
N ASP A 65 -8.16 -20.22 0.70
CA ASP A 65 -9.19 -19.60 1.55
C ASP A 65 -10.58 -20.22 1.29
N GLU A 66 -10.95 -20.49 0.02
CA GLU A 66 -12.21 -21.14 -0.33
C GLU A 66 -12.28 -22.61 0.16
N GLU A 67 -11.20 -23.38 0.04
CA GLU A 67 -11.14 -24.76 0.53
C GLU A 67 -11.29 -24.85 2.05
N ASP A 68 -10.68 -23.91 2.79
CA ASP A 68 -10.80 -23.86 4.24
C ASP A 68 -12.21 -23.44 4.68
N GLU A 69 -12.85 -22.48 3.99
CA GLU A 69 -14.26 -22.11 4.23
C GLU A 69 -15.22 -23.28 3.98
N ASP A 70 -15.02 -24.04 2.90
CA ASP A 70 -15.85 -25.21 2.58
C ASP A 70 -15.68 -26.34 3.60
N ARG A 71 -14.45 -26.55 4.10
CA ARG A 71 -14.17 -27.52 5.16
C ARG A 71 -14.84 -27.13 6.48
N GLU A 72 -14.85 -25.84 6.82
CA GLU A 72 -15.54 -25.32 8.01
C GLU A 72 -17.06 -25.46 7.90
N ARG A 73 -17.63 -25.26 6.71
CA ARG A 73 -19.08 -25.38 6.47
C ARG A 73 -19.59 -26.82 6.48
N ALA A 74 -18.73 -27.78 6.13
CA ALA A 74 -19.06 -29.20 6.06
C ALA A 74 -18.90 -29.97 7.41
N GLY A 75 -18.37 -29.32 8.45
CA GLY A 75 -18.22 -29.86 9.81
C GLY A 75 -19.41 -29.58 10.73
#